data_AF-A0A8X6PQ37-F1
#
_entry.id   AF-A0A8X6PQ37-F1
#
_cell.length_a   1.000
_cell.length_b   1.000
_cell.length_c   1.000
_cell.angle_alpha   90.00
_cell.angle_beta   90.00
_cell.angle_gamma   90.00
#
_symmetry.space_group_name_H-M   'P 1'
#
loop_
_entity.id
_entity.type
_entity.pdbx_description
1 polymer ?
#
loop_
_entity_poly.entity_id
_entity_poly.type
_entity_poly.pdbx_seq_one_letter_code
_entity_poly.pdbx_strand_id
1 'polypeptide(L)'
;MLHIYTDVSLLDFSQDAGVDVLSDSFSSYLHVGTFTTRFHAELEAIHVALQLLAVRLDTFERVVIFSDSVSAIQVLSSYQERIRVHIWRILLKEC
;
A
#
# COMPACT_ATOMS: atom_id res chain seq x y z
N MET A 1 13.81 11.34 -1.79
CA MET A 1 12.77 10.77 -0.93
C MET A 1 11.58 10.44 -1.80
N LEU A 2 11.04 9.23 -1.72
CA LEU A 2 9.90 8.78 -2.52
C LEU A 2 8.65 8.69 -1.63
N HIS A 3 7.55 9.19 -2.15
CA HIS A 3 6.22 9.06 -1.55
C HIS A 3 5.40 8.08 -2.37
N ILE A 4 4.83 7.07 -1.70
CA ILE A 4 3.95 6.09 -2.31
C ILE A 4 2.60 6.17 -1.62
N TYR A 5 1.54 6.25 -2.40
CA TYR A 5 0.16 6.21 -1.95
C TYR A 5 -0.43 4.87 -2.39
N THR A 6 -1.10 4.20 -1.47
CA THR A 6 -1.82 2.95 -1.74
C THR A 6 -3.30 3.16 -1.51
N ASP A 7 -4.13 2.63 -2.40
CA ASP A 7 -5.58 2.57 -2.23
C ASP A 7 -6.11 1.26 -2.81
N VAL A 8 -7.34 0.91 -2.43
CA VAL A 8 -8.03 -0.28 -2.91
C VAL A 8 -9.44 0.05 -3.38
N SER A 9 -9.80 -0.55 -4.51
CA SER A 9 -11.14 -0.54 -5.06
C SER A 9 -11.75 -1.93 -4.87
N LEU A 10 -12.87 -2.04 -4.15
CA LEU A 10 -13.63 -3.28 -4.05
C LEU A 10 -14.83 -3.24 -5.00
N LEU A 11 -15.04 -4.32 -5.74
CA LEU A 11 -16.24 -4.55 -6.52
C LEU A 11 -17.29 -5.28 -5.65
N ASP A 12 -18.36 -4.57 -5.30
CA ASP A 12 -19.41 -5.04 -4.37
C ASP A 12 -20.04 -6.39 -4.76
N PHE A 13 -20.08 -6.71 -6.06
CA PHE A 13 -20.77 -7.89 -6.58
C PHE A 13 -19.90 -9.16 -6.65
N SER A 14 -18.58 -9.02 -6.80
CA SER A 14 -17.66 -10.15 -6.97
C SER A 14 -16.66 -10.32 -5.82
N GLN A 15 -16.59 -9.37 -4.89
CA GLN A 15 -15.52 -9.26 -3.90
C GLN A 15 -14.13 -9.13 -4.54
N ASP A 16 -14.06 -8.85 -5.84
CA ASP A 16 -12.79 -8.58 -6.50
C ASP A 16 -12.22 -7.25 -5.99
N ALA A 17 -10.93 -7.25 -5.72
CA ALA A 17 -10.20 -6.05 -5.36
C ALA A 17 -9.21 -5.66 -6.46
N GLY A 18 -9.25 -4.36 -6.76
CA GLY A 18 -8.17 -3.64 -7.40
C GLY A 18 -7.31 -2.99 -6.33
N VAL A 19 -6.01 -2.94 -6.60
CA VAL A 19 -5.01 -2.27 -5.79
C VAL A 19 -4.34 -1.22 -6.66
N ASP A 20 -4.31 0.01 -6.14
CA ASP A 20 -3.58 1.12 -6.72
C ASP A 20 -2.34 1.43 -5.90
N VAL A 21 -1.21 1.59 -6.61
CA VAL A 21 0.04 2.09 -6.04
C VAL A 21 0.50 3.27 -6.89
N LEU A 22 0.55 4.45 -6.28
CA LEU A 22 0.89 5.70 -6.95
C LEU A 22 2.11 6.35 -6.30
N SER A 23 3.03 6.83 -7.12
CA SER A 23 4.15 7.68 -6.71
C SER A 23 4.55 8.62 -7.84
N ASP A 24 5.38 9.62 -7.55
CA ASP A 24 5.93 10.51 -8.57
C ASP A 24 6.83 9.78 -9.59
N SER A 25 7.31 8.57 -9.28
CA SER A 25 8.26 7.79 -10.10
C SER A 25 7.65 6.58 -10.81
N PHE A 26 6.46 6.15 -10.40
CA PHE A 26 5.72 5.04 -11.00
C PHE A 26 4.27 5.01 -10.51
N SER A 27 3.40 4.46 -11.34
CA SER A 27 2.01 4.14 -11.00
C SER A 27 1.71 2.73 -11.48
N SER A 28 0.96 1.98 -10.68
CA SER A 28 0.57 0.62 -10.99
C SER A 28 -0.82 0.33 -10.44
N TYR A 29 -1.69 -0.21 -11.29
CA TYR A 29 -2.96 -0.81 -10.88
C TYR A 29 -2.85 -2.32 -11.06
N LEU A 30 -3.19 -3.09 -10.03
CA LEU A 30 -3.24 -4.54 -10.10
C LEU A 30 -4.60 -5.05 -9.67
N HIS A 31 -5.17 -5.93 -10.50
CA HIS A 31 -6.27 -6.78 -10.08
C HIS A 31 -5.71 -7.90 -9.22
N VAL A 32 -5.94 -7.82 -7.90
CA VAL A 32 -5.36 -8.73 -6.93
C VAL A 32 -6.28 -9.91 -6.58
N GLY A 33 -7.46 -9.96 -7.21
CA GLY A 33 -8.42 -11.06 -7.09
C GLY A 33 -9.43 -10.84 -5.97
N THR A 34 -10.11 -11.90 -5.56
CA THR A 34 -11.18 -11.83 -4.57
C THR A 34 -10.64 -11.70 -3.15
N PHE A 35 -10.97 -10.59 -2.49
CA PHE A 35 -10.71 -10.40 -1.06
C PHE A 35 -12.01 -10.31 -0.28
N THR A 36 -12.08 -11.09 0.79
CA THR A 36 -13.24 -11.12 1.67
C THR A 36 -13.44 -9.82 2.46
N THR A 37 -12.40 -9.00 2.63
CA THR A 37 -12.50 -7.72 3.34
C THR A 37 -11.56 -6.67 2.76
N ARG A 38 -11.95 -5.39 2.87
CA ARG A 38 -11.10 -4.23 2.52
C ARG A 38 -9.76 -4.26 3.24
N PHE A 39 -9.75 -4.70 4.49
CA PHE A 39 -8.52 -4.85 5.27
C PHE A 39 -7.47 -5.75 4.60
N HIS A 40 -7.86 -6.90 4.04
CA HIS A 40 -6.89 -7.77 3.36
C HIS A 40 -6.41 -7.14 2.05
N ALA A 41 -7.29 -6.47 1.31
CA ALA A 41 -6.89 -5.74 0.10
C ALA A 41 -5.89 -4.63 0.43
N GLU A 42 -6.07 -3.90 1.54
CA GLU A 42 -5.15 -2.83 1.97
C GLU A 42 -3.76 -3.38 2.35
N LEU A 43 -3.71 -4.54 3.02
CA LEU A 43 -2.44 -5.23 3.27
C LEU A 43 -1.76 -5.64 1.96
N GLU A 44 -2.52 -6.13 0.99
CA GLU A 44 -2.01 -6.47 -0.34
C GLU A 44 -1.51 -5.23 -1.08
N ALA A 45 -2.19 -4.09 -0.96
CA ALA A 45 -1.75 -2.83 -1.55
C ALA A 45 -0.37 -2.40 -1.06
N ILE A 46 -0.15 -2.50 0.26
CA ILE A 46 1.16 -2.24 0.86
C ILE A 46 2.17 -3.31 0.43
N HIS A 47 1.77 -4.58 0.32
CA HIS A 47 2.64 -5.66 -0.14
C HIS A 47 3.14 -5.43 -1.58
N VAL A 48 2.23 -5.07 -2.50
CA VAL A 48 2.54 -4.72 -3.88
C VAL A 48 3.48 -3.52 -3.95
N ALA A 49 3.22 -2.47 -3.16
CA ALA A 49 4.12 -1.32 -3.08
C ALA A 49 5.53 -1.72 -2.65
N LEU A 50 5.67 -2.62 -1.67
CA LEU A 50 6.96 -3.16 -1.23
C LEU A 50 7.64 -4.00 -2.31
N GLN A 51 6.90 -4.81 -3.08
CA GLN A 51 7.46 -5.57 -4.21
C GLN A 51 7.99 -4.64 -5.31
N LEU A 52 7.25 -3.58 -5.65
CA LEU A 52 7.69 -2.56 -6.62
C LEU A 52 8.93 -1.79 -6.14
N LEU A 53 9.07 -1.59 -4.83
CA LEU A 53 10.28 -1.03 -4.23
C LEU A 53 11.45 -2.01 -4.23
N ALA A 54 11.21 -3.30 -4.03
CA ALA A 54 12.25 -4.32 -3.97
C ALA A 54 13.07 -4.39 -5.26
N VAL A 55 12.45 -4.13 -6.42
CA VAL A 55 13.14 -4.02 -7.72
C VAL A 55 13.87 -2.68 -7.93
N ARG A 56 13.77 -1.73 -6.98
CA ARG A 56 14.36 -0.38 -7.07
C ARG A 56 15.09 0.05 -5.78
N LEU A 57 15.54 -0.90 -4.95
CA LEU A 57 16.08 -0.62 -3.61
C LEU A 57 17.23 0.39 -3.60
N ASP A 58 18.10 0.36 -4.61
CA ASP A 58 19.27 1.25 -4.68
C ASP A 58 18.93 2.65 -5.25
N THR A 59 17.68 2.89 -5.65
CA THR A 59 17.27 4.14 -6.30
C THR A 59 16.88 5.23 -5.29
N PHE A 60 16.40 4.84 -4.10
CA PHE A 60 15.79 5.77 -3.16
C PHE A 60 16.37 5.63 -1.74
N GLU A 61 17.02 6.68 -1.25
CA GLU A 61 17.57 6.74 0.11
C GLU A 61 16.49 6.65 1.21
N ARG A 62 15.30 7.17 0.93
CA ARG A 62 14.17 7.17 1.87
C ARG A 62 12.86 7.02 1.12
N VAL A 63 12.02 6.11 1.60
CA VAL A 63 10.68 5.85 1.08
C VAL A 63 9.66 5.95 2.20
N VAL A 64 8.52 6.56 1.91
CA VAL A 64 7.34 6.60 2.77
C VAL A 64 6.16 6.03 2.00
N ILE A 65 5.45 5.09 2.62
CA ILE A 65 4.18 4.54 2.12
C ILE A 65 3.05 5.14 2.95
N PHE A 66 2.06 5.68 2.26
CA PHE A 66 0.83 6.25 2.78
C PHE A 66 -0.34 5.32 2.48
N SER A 67 -1.04 4.91 3.53
CA SER A 67 -2.31 4.18 3.48
C SER A 67 -3.29 4.88 4.43
N ASP A 68 -4.57 4.89 4.09
CA ASP A 68 -5.66 5.37 4.95
C ASP A 68 -6.17 4.28 5.90
N SER A 69 -5.79 3.02 5.67
CA SER A 69 -6.17 1.86 6.48
C SER A 69 -5.40 1.78 7.79
N VAL A 70 -6.00 2.36 8.84
CA VAL A 70 -5.44 2.34 10.21
C VAL A 70 -5.14 0.91 10.69
N SER A 71 -6.01 -0.05 10.37
CA SER A 71 -5.83 -1.45 10.76
C SER A 71 -4.64 -2.11 10.06
N ALA A 72 -4.44 -1.85 8.76
CA ALA A 72 -3.28 -2.35 8.03
C ALA A 72 -1.97 -1.79 8.60
N ILE A 73 -1.94 -0.48 8.88
CA ILE A 73 -0.78 0.17 9.52
C ILE A 73 -0.48 -0.46 10.88
N GLN A 74 -1.49 -0.61 11.74
CA GLN A 74 -1.30 -1.19 13.09
C GLN A 74 -0.70 -2.60 13.04
N VAL A 75 -1.22 -3.44 12.15
CA VAL A 75 -0.72 -4.81 11.98
C VAL A 75 0.72 -4.78 11.50
N LEU A 76 1.07 -3.98 10.50
CA LEU A 76 2.44 -3.90 9.99
C LEU A 76 3.42 -3.31 11.00
N SER A 77 3.00 -2.30 11.77
CA SER A 77 3.80 -1.76 12.87
C SER A 77 4.09 -2.79 13.96
N SER A 78 3.21 -3.78 14.16
CA SER A 78 3.46 -4.88 15.10
C SER A 78 4.52 -5.88 14.61
N TYR A 79 4.79 -5.93 13.30
CA TYR A 79 5.81 -6.79 12.67
C TYR A 79 7.19 -6.11 12.51
N GLN A 80 7.32 -4.84 12.91
CA GLN A 80 8.40 -3.93 12.48
C GLN A 80 9.81 -4.20 13.09
N GLU A 81 10.01 -5.32 13.78
CA GLU A 81 11.34 -5.77 14.26
C GLU A 81 12.30 -6.22 13.13
N ARG A 82 11.86 -6.31 11.86
CA ARG A 82 12.71 -6.87 10.77
C ARG A 82 12.89 -6.03 9.49
N ILE A 83 12.14 -4.95 9.27
CA ILE A 83 12.27 -4.12 8.05
C ILE A 83 12.13 -2.63 8.41
N ARG A 84 13.12 -1.80 8.08
CA ARG A 84 13.09 -0.33 8.26
C ARG A 84 12.24 0.36 7.17
N VAL A 85 10.97 0.01 7.06
CA VAL A 85 9.98 0.79 6.31
C VAL A 85 9.23 1.66 7.30
N HIS A 86 9.24 2.98 7.09
CA HIS A 86 8.46 3.91 7.91
C HIS A 86 7.13 4.14 7.21
N ILE A 87 6.07 3.52 7.72
CA ILE A 87 4.69 3.69 7.26
C ILE A 87 4.10 4.87 8.05
N TRP A 88 3.63 5.90 7.34
CA TRP A 88 3.07 7.09 7.96
C TRP A 88 1.59 7.23 7.59
N ARG A 89 0.77 7.63 8.57
CA ARG A 89 -0.64 7.99 8.35
C ARG A 89 -0.71 9.37 7.69
N ILE A 90 -1.22 9.45 6.46
CA ILE A 90 -1.69 10.72 5.89
C ILE A 90 -3.20 10.61 5.65
N LEU A 91 -3.94 11.52 6.29
CA LEU A 91 -5.33 11.81 5.96
C LEU A 91 -5.36 12.52 4.59
N LEU A 92 -5.84 11.84 3.56
CA LEU A 92 -6.42 12.55 2.43
C LEU A 92 -7.80 13.05 2.88
N LYS A 93 -7.84 14.28 3.38
CA LYS A 93 -9.09 15.03 3.42
C LYS A 93 -9.51 15.27 1.97
N GLU A 94 -10.67 14.70 1.63
CA GLU A 94 -11.65 15.16 0.64
C GLU A 94 -11.09 16.04 -0.50
N CYS A 95 -10.98 15.43 -1.68
CA CYS A 95 -11.32 16.12 -2.92
C CYS A 95 -12.82 15.95 -3.17
#